data_AF-A0A8I6YTA6-F1
#
_entry.id   AF-A0A8I6YTA6-F1
#
_cell.length_a   1.000
_cell.length_b   1.000
_cell.length_c   1.000
_cell.angle_alpha   90.00
_cell.angle_beta   90.00
_cell.angle_gamma   90.00
#
_symmetry.space_group_name_H-M   'P 1'
#
loop_
_entity.id
_entity.type
_entity.pdbx_description
1 polymer ?
#
loop_
_entity_poly.entity_id
_entity_poly.type
_entity_poly.pdbx_seq_one_letter_code
_entity_poly.pdbx_strand_id
1 'polypeptide(L)'
;MRSSMHVPTAVEALLGHPVAALSERSAPRLARLLVNVTVERSLWPVHVLLGADATVADLARVAFATYAAEGRRPPLCTDDGATDAAARFELHLSKYVLDALDPETKVLDLGSRNFFLCSNRATQRSDHHLLLRSARPCLDV
;
A
#
# COMPACT_ATOMS: atom_id res chain seq x y z
N MET A 1 35.97 -61.12 23.18
CA MET A 1 35.07 -60.76 24.30
C MET A 1 33.94 -59.93 23.75
N ARG A 2 32.70 -60.40 23.94
CA ARG A 2 31.47 -59.73 23.52
C ARG A 2 31.29 -58.42 24.29
N SER A 3 30.80 -57.40 23.61
CA SER A 3 29.90 -56.41 24.20
C SER A 3 28.99 -55.91 23.08
N SER A 4 27.88 -56.64 22.95
CA SER A 4 26.72 -56.29 22.14
C SER A 4 26.03 -55.11 22.82
N MET A 5 25.97 -53.96 22.17
CA MET A 5 25.02 -52.90 22.50
C MET A 5 23.89 -52.98 21.48
N HIS A 6 22.87 -53.73 21.85
CA HIS A 6 21.58 -53.77 21.16
C HIS A 6 20.88 -52.44 21.44
N VAL A 7 20.73 -51.60 20.42
CA VAL A 7 19.82 -50.45 20.46
C VAL A 7 18.49 -50.93 19.87
N PRO A 8 17.38 -50.86 20.62
CA PRO A 8 16.12 -51.46 20.21
C PRO A 8 15.47 -50.69 19.04
N THR A 9 15.03 -51.47 18.06
CA THR A 9 14.16 -51.13 16.94
C THR A 9 12.78 -50.66 17.42
N ALA A 10 12.55 -49.35 17.56
CA ALA A 10 11.20 -48.80 17.72
C ALA A 10 11.11 -47.29 17.49
N VAL A 11 11.57 -46.74 16.36
CA VAL A 11 11.06 -45.43 15.85
C VAL A 11 11.07 -45.33 14.31
N GLU A 12 11.02 -46.45 13.58
CA GLU A 12 10.69 -46.45 12.15
C GLU A 12 9.18 -46.64 12.00
N ALA A 13 8.41 -45.57 12.23
CA ALA A 13 7.03 -45.45 11.76
C ALA A 13 6.46 -44.07 12.14
N LEU A 14 6.88 -43.01 11.45
CA LEU A 14 5.94 -41.94 11.06
C LEU A 14 6.59 -41.00 10.04
N LEU A 15 5.89 -40.80 8.91
CA LEU A 15 6.14 -39.80 7.88
C LEU A 15 7.13 -40.19 6.76
N GLY A 16 7.01 -41.44 6.29
CA GLY A 16 7.03 -41.66 4.85
C GLY A 16 5.81 -40.97 4.22
N HIS A 17 5.97 -39.72 3.80
CA HIS A 17 5.06 -39.08 2.86
C HIS A 17 5.89 -38.58 1.68
N PRO A 18 5.63 -39.06 0.45
CA PRO A 18 6.18 -38.41 -0.72
C PRO A 18 5.68 -36.97 -0.69
N VAL A 19 6.57 -36.01 -1.01
CA VAL A 19 6.18 -34.66 -1.43
C VAL A 19 5.47 -34.84 -2.77
N ALA A 20 4.25 -35.37 -2.70
CA ALA A 20 3.33 -35.46 -3.80
C ALA A 20 3.04 -34.02 -4.16
N ALA A 21 3.54 -33.64 -5.33
CA ALA A 21 3.00 -32.64 -6.22
C ALA A 21 1.83 -31.89 -5.58
N LEU A 22 2.12 -30.73 -4.97
CA LEU A 22 1.10 -29.71 -4.78
C LEU A 22 0.66 -29.32 -6.18
N SER A 23 -0.32 -30.09 -6.64
CA SER A 23 -1.13 -29.90 -7.81
C SER A 23 -1.28 -28.40 -8.07
N GLU A 24 -0.93 -27.99 -9.29
CA GLU A 24 -1.29 -26.71 -9.89
C GLU A 24 -2.82 -26.59 -9.96
N ARG A 25 -3.47 -26.55 -8.80
CA ARG A 25 -4.80 -26.03 -8.67
C ARG A 25 -4.61 -24.53 -8.56
N SER A 26 -4.68 -23.88 -9.73
CA SER A 26 -5.06 -22.48 -9.84
C SER A 26 -6.50 -22.34 -9.32
N ALA A 27 -6.67 -22.49 -8.00
CA ALA A 27 -7.71 -21.75 -7.32
C ALA A 27 -7.35 -20.29 -7.58
N PRO A 28 -8.28 -19.42 -8.03
CA PRO A 28 -8.03 -17.99 -8.05
C PRO A 28 -7.69 -17.61 -6.62
N ARG A 29 -6.39 -17.49 -6.32
CA ARG A 29 -5.93 -17.00 -5.04
C ARG A 29 -6.42 -15.57 -5.04
N LEU A 30 -7.54 -15.33 -4.35
CA LEU A 30 -7.98 -13.99 -3.98
C LEU A 30 -6.96 -13.45 -2.99
N ALA A 31 -5.73 -13.22 -3.46
CA ALA A 31 -4.65 -12.66 -2.71
C ALA A 31 -5.01 -11.18 -2.56
N ARG A 32 -5.49 -10.84 -1.37
CA ARG A 32 -5.72 -9.45 -0.99
C ARG A 32 -4.46 -8.95 -0.28
N LEU A 33 -4.00 -7.78 -0.65
CA LEU A 33 -2.86 -7.11 -0.07
C LEU A 33 -3.34 -6.03 0.89
N LEU A 34 -2.90 -6.10 2.15
CA LEU A 34 -3.06 -5.01 3.11
C LEU A 34 -1.87 -4.06 2.96
N VAL A 35 -2.18 -2.79 2.69
CA VAL A 35 -1.22 -1.72 2.44
C VAL A 35 -1.45 -0.58 3.42
N ASN A 36 -0.35 -0.01 3.91
CA ASN A 36 -0.33 1.18 4.74
C ASN A 36 0.02 2.38 3.87
N VAL A 37 -0.83 3.39 3.87
CA VAL A 37 -0.59 4.64 3.15
C VAL A 37 -0.51 5.77 4.15
N THR A 38 0.65 6.43 4.23
CA THR A 38 0.81 7.64 5.03
C THR A 38 0.51 8.84 4.16
N VAL A 39 -0.47 9.64 4.55
CA VAL A 39 -0.80 10.86 3.82
C VAL A 39 0.11 11.99 4.30
N GLU A 40 0.53 12.85 3.37
CA GLU A 40 1.38 13.99 3.71
C GLU A 40 0.75 14.84 4.84
N ARG A 41 1.56 15.17 5.85
CA ARG A 41 1.15 15.89 7.08
C ARG A 41 0.08 15.19 7.93
N SER A 42 -0.29 13.93 7.64
CA SER A 42 -1.20 13.17 8.51
C SER A 42 -0.48 12.57 9.71
N LEU A 43 -1.21 12.42 10.83
CA LEU A 43 -0.65 11.86 12.06
C LEU A 43 -0.54 10.32 12.00
N TRP A 44 -1.46 9.67 11.29
CA TRP A 44 -1.53 8.21 11.20
C TRP A 44 -1.74 7.73 9.76
N PRO A 45 -1.20 6.56 9.39
CA PRO A 45 -1.43 5.95 8.08
C PRO A 45 -2.85 5.39 7.96
N VAL A 46 -3.42 5.44 6.76
CA VAL A 46 -4.65 4.72 6.41
C VAL A 46 -4.29 3.31 5.96
N HIS A 47 -5.17 2.37 6.27
CA HIS A 47 -5.00 0.98 5.90
C HIS A 47 -5.97 0.64 4.76
N VAL A 48 -5.43 0.16 3.65
CA VAL A 48 -6.20 -0.15 2.44
C VAL A 48 -6.02 -1.61 2.09
N LEU A 49 -7.13 -2.28 1.77
CA LEU A 49 -7.14 -3.65 1.27
C LEU A 49 -7.36 -3.65 -0.23
N LEU A 50 -6.41 -4.19 -0.99
CA LEU A 50 -6.43 -4.22 -2.45
C LEU A 50 -6.35 -5.65 -2.98
N GLY A 51 -6.81 -5.87 -4.21
CA GLY A 51 -6.55 -7.11 -4.94
C GLY A 51 -5.09 -7.20 -5.39
N ALA A 52 -4.60 -8.41 -5.68
CA ALA A 52 -3.24 -8.63 -6.18
C ALA A 52 -2.95 -7.94 -7.52
N ASP A 53 -3.99 -7.70 -8.33
CA ASP A 53 -3.89 -7.02 -9.63
C ASP A 53 -4.11 -5.51 -9.55
N ALA A 54 -4.24 -4.94 -8.35
CA ALA A 54 -4.43 -3.51 -8.18
C ALA A 54 -3.17 -2.73 -8.59
N THR A 55 -3.39 -1.62 -9.29
CA THR A 55 -2.34 -0.70 -9.73
C THR A 55 -2.07 0.39 -8.68
N VAL A 56 -0.96 1.11 -8.85
CA VAL A 56 -0.64 2.30 -8.04
C VAL A 56 -1.74 3.35 -8.16
N ALA A 57 -2.32 3.56 -9.34
CA ALA A 57 -3.44 4.49 -9.53
C ALA A 57 -4.68 4.08 -8.70
N ASP A 58 -4.99 2.79 -8.66
CA ASP A 58 -6.09 2.27 -7.85
C ASP A 58 -5.82 2.47 -6.36
N LEU A 59 -4.59 2.21 -5.90
CA LEU A 59 -4.18 2.46 -4.51
C LEU A 59 -4.33 3.94 -4.14
N ALA A 60 -3.89 4.87 -5.01
CA ALA A 60 -4.01 6.29 -4.75
C ALA A 60 -5.47 6.73 -4.59
N ARG A 61 -6.35 6.28 -5.51
CA ARG A 61 -7.78 6.59 -5.49
C ARG A 61 -8.46 6.02 -4.25
N VAL A 62 -8.21 4.76 -3.92
CA VAL A 62 -8.82 4.12 -2.75
C VAL A 62 -8.29 4.76 -1.46
N ALA A 63 -6.99 5.00 -1.35
CA ALA A 63 -6.41 5.66 -0.18
C ALA A 63 -6.95 7.08 0.02
N PHE A 64 -7.09 7.86 -1.05
CA PHE A 64 -7.70 9.18 -1.01
C PHE A 64 -9.15 9.11 -0.50
N ALA A 65 -9.96 8.23 -1.08
CA ALA A 65 -11.36 8.05 -0.70
C ALA A 65 -11.50 7.58 0.76
N THR A 66 -10.68 6.62 1.20
CA THR A 66 -10.65 6.14 2.59
C THR A 66 -10.27 7.25 3.56
N TYR A 67 -9.21 8.01 3.24
CA TYR A 67 -8.77 9.13 4.07
C TYR A 67 -9.86 10.20 4.23
N ALA A 68 -10.54 10.55 3.13
CA ALA A 68 -11.63 11.51 3.13
C ALA A 68 -12.86 10.98 3.91
N ALA A 69 -13.22 9.71 3.73
CA ALA A 69 -14.33 9.07 4.42
C ALA A 69 -14.09 8.96 5.93
N GLU A 70 -12.85 8.75 6.35
CA GLU A 70 -12.47 8.75 7.77
C GLU A 70 -12.39 10.17 8.39
N GLY A 71 -12.57 11.22 7.59
CA GLY A 71 -12.56 12.61 8.07
C GLY A 71 -11.20 13.05 8.64
N ARG A 72 -10.11 12.44 8.17
CA ARG A 72 -8.77 12.66 8.74
C ARG A 72 -8.25 14.08 8.48
N ARG A 73 -7.25 14.48 9.28
CA ARG A 73 -6.61 15.80 9.23
C ARG A 73 -5.14 15.66 8.81
N PRO A 74 -4.63 16.56 7.93
CA PRO A 74 -5.33 17.71 7.33
C PRO A 74 -6.34 17.30 6.24
N PRO A 75 -7.40 18.10 5.98
CA PRO A 75 -8.33 17.85 4.89
C PRO A 75 -7.60 17.91 3.54
N LEU A 76 -8.00 17.05 2.60
CA LEU A 76 -7.46 17.04 1.25
C LEU A 76 -8.21 18.10 0.44
N CYS A 77 -7.49 19.06 -0.16
CA CYS A 77 -8.09 20.09 -0.98
C CYS A 77 -8.69 19.49 -2.27
N THR A 78 -9.96 19.76 -2.53
CA THR A 78 -10.72 19.25 -3.69
C THR A 78 -11.14 20.35 -4.68
N ASP A 79 -10.87 21.62 -4.39
CA ASP A 79 -11.67 22.76 -4.89
C ASP A 79 -11.31 23.29 -6.29
N ASP A 80 -10.39 22.66 -7.02
CA ASP A 80 -9.85 23.25 -8.24
C ASP A 80 -10.52 22.72 -9.55
N GLY A 81 -11.71 22.16 -9.47
CA GLY A 81 -12.49 21.78 -10.67
C GLY A 81 -11.89 20.65 -11.53
N ALA A 82 -10.88 19.91 -11.05
CA ALA A 82 -10.43 18.70 -11.72
C ALA A 82 -11.44 17.57 -11.50
N THR A 83 -11.79 16.88 -12.59
CA THR A 83 -12.71 15.73 -12.60
C THR A 83 -12.22 14.57 -11.71
N ASP A 84 -10.95 14.59 -11.31
CA ASP A 84 -10.25 13.59 -10.51
C ASP A 84 -9.48 14.31 -9.39
N ALA A 85 -10.02 14.31 -8.17
CA ALA A 85 -9.34 14.89 -7.01
C ALA A 85 -8.09 14.09 -6.57
N ALA A 86 -8.03 12.79 -6.89
CA ALA A 86 -6.91 11.92 -6.56
C ALA A 86 -5.68 12.17 -7.46
N ALA A 87 -5.87 12.69 -8.68
CA ALA A 87 -4.80 13.05 -9.63
C ALA A 87 -3.91 14.20 -9.14
N ARG A 88 -4.35 14.94 -8.12
CA ARG A 88 -3.51 15.92 -7.43
C ARG A 88 -2.49 15.28 -6.50
N PHE A 89 -2.57 13.98 -6.27
CA PHE A 89 -1.71 13.26 -5.36
C PHE A 89 -0.89 12.22 -6.10
N GLU A 90 0.35 12.08 -5.66
CA GLU A 90 1.33 11.15 -6.17
C GLU A 90 1.71 10.17 -5.06
N LEU A 91 1.92 8.91 -5.42
CA LEU A 91 2.40 7.90 -4.49
C LEU A 91 3.92 7.80 -4.56
N HIS A 92 4.56 7.74 -3.40
CA HIS A 92 6.00 7.58 -3.26
C HIS A 92 6.30 6.39 -2.34
N LEU A 93 7.47 5.78 -2.52
CA LEU A 93 7.97 4.73 -1.62
C LEU A 93 8.38 5.30 -0.24
N SER A 94 8.75 6.58 -0.19
CA SER A 94 9.19 7.27 1.02
C SER A 94 8.99 8.77 0.87
N LYS A 95 8.77 9.48 1.97
CA LYS A 95 8.67 10.95 2.01
C LYS A 95 9.92 11.71 1.49
N TYR A 96 11.05 11.02 1.36
CA TYR A 96 12.31 11.60 0.88
C TYR A 96 12.59 11.30 -0.60
N VAL A 97 11.84 10.39 -1.20
CA VAL A 97 12.01 10.04 -2.62
C VAL A 97 11.27 11.07 -3.44
N LEU A 98 11.97 11.67 -4.40
CA LEU A 98 11.42 12.73 -5.25
C LEU A 98 10.57 12.19 -6.39
N ASP A 99 10.83 10.96 -6.81
CA ASP A 99 10.16 10.33 -7.94
C ASP A 99 8.83 9.71 -7.50
N ALA A 100 7.78 10.05 -8.22
CA ALA A 100 6.48 9.40 -8.10
C ALA A 100 6.54 7.98 -8.67
N LEU A 101 5.77 7.08 -8.08
CA LEU A 101 5.55 5.75 -8.61
C LEU A 101 4.72 5.81 -9.89
N ASP A 102 5.06 4.94 -10.84
CA ASP A 102 4.31 4.81 -12.08
C ASP A 102 2.88 4.30 -11.80
N PRO A 103 1.84 4.98 -12.30
CA PRO A 103 0.44 4.66 -11.99
C PRO A 103 -0.02 3.29 -12.49
N GLU A 104 0.58 2.76 -13.56
CA GLU A 104 0.19 1.50 -14.20
C GLU A 104 0.85 0.27 -13.53
N THR A 105 1.91 0.50 -12.76
CA THR A 105 2.64 -0.56 -12.04
C THR A 105 1.75 -1.23 -10.99
N LYS A 106 1.83 -2.56 -10.88
CA LYS A 106 1.10 -3.31 -9.84
C LYS A 106 1.71 -3.06 -8.48
N VAL A 107 0.87 -2.83 -7.48
CA VAL A 107 1.33 -2.58 -6.09
C VAL A 107 2.09 -3.77 -5.53
N LEU A 108 1.72 -4.99 -5.93
CA LEU A 108 2.38 -6.22 -5.49
C LEU A 108 3.85 -6.28 -5.96
N ASP A 109 4.13 -5.80 -7.17
CA ASP A 109 5.46 -5.87 -7.80
C ASP A 109 6.46 -4.89 -7.15
N LEU A 110 5.95 -3.85 -6.48
CA LEU A 110 6.76 -2.89 -5.74
C LEU A 110 7.41 -3.50 -4.49
N GLY A 111 6.90 -4.64 -4.01
CA GLY A 111 7.41 -5.35 -2.83
C GLY A 111 7.24 -4.61 -1.49
N SER A 112 6.80 -3.35 -1.51
CA SER A 112 6.51 -2.56 -0.32
C SER A 112 5.04 -2.69 0.09
N ARG A 113 4.80 -2.60 1.39
CA ARG A 113 3.46 -2.45 1.97
C ARG A 113 3.25 -1.08 2.59
N ASN A 114 4.23 -0.20 2.52
CA ASN A 114 4.16 1.15 3.05
C ASN A 114 4.41 2.13 1.91
N PHE A 115 3.47 3.05 1.72
CA PHE A 115 3.56 4.09 0.71
C PHE A 115 3.21 5.44 1.32
N PHE A 116 3.58 6.50 0.61
CA PHE A 116 3.33 7.87 1.00
C PHE A 116 2.51 8.54 -0.09
N LEU A 117 1.36 9.11 0.28
CA LEU A 117 0.52 9.89 -0.62
C LEU A 117 0.86 11.38 -0.43
N CYS A 118 1.48 11.98 -1.43
CA CYS A 118 1.97 13.35 -1.39
C CYS A 118 1.23 14.22 -2.41
N SER A 119 1.10 15.52 -2.15
CA SER A 119 0.56 16.45 -3.13
C SER A 119 1.56 16.62 -4.28
N ASN A 120 1.06 16.55 -5.52
CA ASN A 120 1.83 16.75 -6.74
C ASN A 120 2.56 18.09 -6.67
N ARG A 121 3.84 18.10 -7.05
CA ARG A 121 4.70 19.30 -7.05
C ARG A 121 4.15 20.44 -7.91
N ALA A 122 3.42 20.15 -8.98
CA ALA A 122 2.74 21.16 -9.79
C ALA A 122 1.63 21.88 -8.97
N THR A 123 0.88 21.12 -8.16
CA THR A 123 -0.11 21.67 -7.22
C THR A 123 0.58 22.50 -6.13
N GLN A 124 1.68 22.01 -5.55
CA GLN A 124 2.42 22.77 -4.52
C GLN A 124 2.98 24.12 -5.02
N ARG A 125 3.42 24.19 -6.28
CA ARG A 125 3.86 25.45 -6.89
C ARG A 125 2.71 26.44 -7.10
N SER A 126 1.53 25.93 -7.39
CA SER A 126 0.32 26.71 -7.56
C SER A 126 -0.13 27.27 -6.20
N ASP A 127 -0.07 26.46 -5.15
CA ASP A 127 -0.33 26.88 -3.77
C ASP A 127 0.63 27.98 -3.32
N HIS A 128 1.93 27.86 -3.61
CA HIS A 128 2.90 28.91 -3.25
C HIS A 128 2.67 30.25 -3.98
N HIS A 129 2.18 30.22 -5.23
CA HIS A 129 1.83 31.43 -5.98
C HIS A 129 0.48 32.02 -5.55
N LEU A 130 -0.48 31.19 -5.13
CA LEU A 130 -1.75 31.63 -4.52
C LEU A 130 -1.59 32.11 -3.07
N LEU A 131 -0.61 31.62 -2.31
CA LEU A 131 -0.30 32.07 -0.95
C LEU A 131 0.20 33.52 -0.89
N LEU A 132 0.68 34.10 -2.01
CA LEU A 132 0.98 35.54 -2.06
C LEU A 132 -0.27 36.41 -2.33
N ARG A 133 -1.42 35.81 -2.71
CA ARG A 133 -2.65 36.56 -3.04
C ARG A 133 -3.91 36.16 -2.28
N SER A 134 -3.97 35.03 -1.59
CA SER A 134 -5.16 34.64 -0.86
C SER A 134 -4.83 33.79 0.36
N ALA A 135 -4.67 34.47 1.49
CA ALA A 135 -4.86 33.87 2.80
C ALA A 135 -6.33 33.50 2.98
N ARG A 136 -6.68 32.24 2.67
CA ARG A 136 -7.84 31.56 3.28
C ARG A 136 -7.45 30.11 3.55
N PRO A 137 -6.98 29.77 4.76
CA PRO A 137 -6.91 28.38 5.16
C PRO A 137 -8.34 27.84 5.19
N CYS A 138 -8.55 26.68 4.58
CA CYS A 138 -9.80 25.93 4.71
C CYS A 138 -10.01 25.62 6.20
N LEU A 139 -10.74 26.48 6.90
CA LEU A 139 -11.32 26.19 8.20
C LEU A 139 -12.63 25.44 7.96
N ASP A 140 -12.76 24.30 8.63
CA ASP A 140 -13.96 23.47 8.73
C ASP A 140 -15.26 24.27 8.94
N VAL A 141 -16.35 23.78 8.33
CA VAL A 141 -17.73 24.00 8.79
C VAL A 141 -18.34 22.66 9.18
#